data_AF-A0A9P6UWB9-F1
#
_entry.id   AF-A0A9P6UWB9-F1
#
_cell.length_a   1.000
_cell.length_b   1.000
_cell.length_c   1.000
_cell.angle_alpha   90.00
_cell.angle_beta   90.00
_cell.angle_gamma   90.00
#
_symmetry.space_group_name_H-M   'P 1'
#
loop_
_entity.id
_entity.type
_entity.pdbx_description
1 polymer ?
#
loop_
_entity_poly.entity_id
_entity_poly.type
_entity_poly.pdbx_seq_one_letter_code
_entity_poly.pdbx_strand_id
1 'polypeptide(L)'
;MSFISITARRADDTAVNVMSIPLPNGSKLQGFSWNLIDDQYILVITVPGLVLVWRVPATLRGDYELVMAETTKNNDEWSICQHYQVNQRNQATNIVTKRSLHNLRVHNLDNFLDGIVQLGRIFKDADDKSRQGIIRYFERYVNLCLDANNNSDILLARLFASWTPEFHEHLLALTRALFESPTFHWVPATGTNRKTNPILILLSHLDLGVVVMDIVEVVVSYCVRQSRTDIDLRFLGPVFVALKVALKARDFDSGLMSRTMRSFAYFPARDYHFIMDNYAIVKYPVDYRRRTMLHKQKDPILQFCSTTVDDAKNKRFTPHLYIASFNMLWSVEDLLISKEASTVNRYNKILSWTFISRTQLSLCLRTIQSIWVFIVIFAYIILAFSLALQYVQYVACLNDSCVKDEHRINEAIKASTFFTALSSTYFMTDWFPEKIYYTGTPQEVRDYMQETQRLSEKAAHAALPLKIDQRDDSMATTDKPTEPASTCTTETQESQQQQQQQPWVDQLKEDMTAEFKKQLEAQKKQSDEQMAQMQAQLKDIMAVLRTGPRGE
;
A
#
# COMPACT_ATOMS: atom_id res chain seq x y z
N MET A 1 -14.32 -9.00 -28.73
CA MET A 1 -14.26 -9.75 -27.47
C MET A 1 -15.37 -10.79 -27.48
N SER A 2 -15.09 -12.03 -27.06
CA SER A 2 -16.10 -13.11 -27.04
C SER A 2 -16.75 -13.18 -25.66
N PHE A 3 -18.05 -13.45 -25.59
CA PHE A 3 -18.80 -13.58 -24.35
C PHE A 3 -19.74 -14.78 -24.39
N ILE A 4 -19.98 -15.38 -23.23
CA ILE A 4 -21.05 -16.35 -23.00
C ILE A 4 -22.21 -15.59 -22.41
N SER A 5 -23.34 -15.52 -23.12
CA SER A 5 -24.57 -14.95 -22.59
C SER A 5 -25.49 -16.07 -22.11
N ILE A 6 -25.92 -15.97 -20.85
CA ILE A 6 -26.93 -16.82 -20.23
C ILE A 6 -28.26 -16.08 -20.35
N THR A 7 -29.17 -16.63 -21.14
CA THR A 7 -30.51 -16.07 -21.36
C THR A 7 -31.55 -16.93 -20.64
N ALA A 8 -32.47 -16.28 -19.94
CA ALA A 8 -33.65 -16.94 -19.39
C ALA A 8 -34.86 -16.53 -20.21
N ARG A 9 -35.74 -17.48 -20.48
CA ARG A 9 -37.03 -17.22 -21.11
C ARG A 9 -38.09 -17.05 -20.04
N ARG A 10 -38.85 -15.96 -20.15
CA ARG A 10 -40.04 -15.74 -19.32
C ARG A 10 -41.22 -16.57 -19.86
N ALA A 11 -42.31 -16.61 -19.11
CA ALA A 11 -43.54 -17.31 -19.51
C ALA A 11 -44.18 -16.76 -20.79
N ASP A 12 -43.85 -15.51 -21.17
CA ASP A 12 -44.26 -14.86 -22.42
C ASP A 12 -43.29 -15.12 -23.59
N ASP A 13 -42.38 -16.10 -23.45
CA ASP A 13 -41.30 -16.45 -24.39
C ASP A 13 -40.30 -15.30 -24.68
N THR A 14 -40.32 -14.22 -23.88
CA THR A 14 -39.29 -13.18 -24.00
C THR A 14 -37.97 -13.67 -23.41
N ALA A 15 -36.93 -13.67 -24.25
CA ALA A 15 -35.57 -13.98 -23.82
C ALA A 15 -34.94 -12.74 -23.18
N VAL A 16 -34.54 -12.86 -21.91
CA VAL A 16 -33.83 -11.82 -21.19
C VAL A 16 -32.39 -12.28 -20.98
N ASN A 17 -31.41 -11.46 -21.40
CA ASN A 17 -30.02 -11.69 -21.05
C ASN A 17 -29.86 -11.48 -19.55
N VAL A 18 -29.50 -12.54 -18.85
CA VAL A 18 -29.48 -12.54 -17.40
C VAL A 18 -28.09 -12.35 -16.86
N MET A 19 -27.09 -12.86 -17.57
CA MET A 19 -25.68 -12.80 -17.17
C MET A 19 -24.80 -12.99 -18.40
N SER A 20 -23.72 -12.21 -18.48
CA SER A 20 -22.74 -12.26 -19.56
C SER A 20 -21.34 -12.42 -18.99
N ILE A 21 -20.68 -13.53 -19.35
CA ILE A 21 -19.33 -13.87 -18.90
C ILE A 21 -18.38 -13.64 -20.06
N PRO A 22 -17.45 -12.67 -19.98
CA PRO A 22 -16.45 -12.49 -21.02
C PRO A 22 -15.47 -13.65 -20.99
N LEU A 23 -15.03 -14.05 -22.19
CA LEU A 23 -14.02 -15.07 -22.37
C LEU A 23 -12.63 -14.42 -22.43
N PRO A 24 -11.59 -15.08 -21.89
CA PRO A 24 -10.22 -14.61 -22.08
C PRO A 24 -9.92 -14.45 -23.58
N ASN A 25 -9.14 -13.44 -23.96
CA ASN A 25 -8.91 -13.10 -25.37
C ASN A 25 -8.51 -14.32 -26.23
N GLY A 26 -9.23 -14.54 -27.33
CA GLY A 26 -9.01 -15.66 -28.25
C GLY A 26 -9.58 -17.02 -27.80
N SER A 27 -10.16 -17.11 -26.60
CA SER A 27 -10.75 -18.33 -26.07
C SER A 27 -12.10 -18.63 -26.72
N LYS A 28 -12.38 -19.91 -26.95
CA LYS A 28 -13.70 -20.42 -27.37
C LYS A 28 -14.31 -21.26 -26.26
N LEU A 29 -15.63 -21.35 -26.21
CA LEU A 29 -16.31 -22.29 -25.33
C LEU A 29 -15.91 -23.73 -25.71
N GLN A 30 -15.34 -24.49 -24.78
CA GLN A 30 -14.98 -25.90 -24.99
C GLN A 30 -16.14 -26.82 -24.66
N GLY A 31 -16.88 -26.51 -23.60
CA GLY A 31 -18.02 -27.30 -23.17
C GLY A 31 -18.83 -26.57 -22.11
N PHE A 32 -20.07 -27.01 -21.94
CA PHE A 32 -20.90 -26.59 -20.82
C PHE A 32 -21.79 -27.75 -20.39
N SER A 33 -22.16 -27.78 -19.12
CA SER A 33 -23.17 -28.68 -18.60
C SER A 33 -23.96 -27.95 -17.52
N TRP A 34 -25.22 -28.34 -17.33
CA TRP A 34 -26.04 -27.75 -16.28
C TRP A 34 -27.00 -28.77 -15.71
N ASN A 35 -27.44 -28.53 -14.47
CA ASN A 35 -28.46 -29.33 -13.81
C ASN A 35 -29.28 -28.46 -12.86
N LEU A 36 -30.57 -28.74 -12.72
CA LEU A 36 -31.49 -28.04 -11.82
C LEU A 36 -31.52 -28.79 -10.48
N ILE A 37 -31.14 -28.12 -9.39
CA ILE A 37 -31.10 -28.68 -8.04
C ILE A 37 -31.63 -27.63 -7.06
N ASP A 38 -32.67 -27.97 -6.30
CA ASP A 38 -33.33 -27.12 -5.30
C ASP A 38 -33.60 -25.68 -5.79
N ASP A 39 -34.26 -25.53 -6.95
CA ASP A 39 -34.59 -24.24 -7.59
C ASP A 39 -33.38 -23.41 -8.06
N GLN A 40 -32.21 -24.03 -8.20
CA GLN A 40 -31.01 -23.40 -8.73
C GLN A 40 -30.43 -24.21 -9.89
N TYR A 41 -30.09 -23.52 -10.97
CA TYR A 41 -29.31 -24.09 -12.06
C TYR A 41 -27.83 -24.06 -11.68
N ILE A 42 -27.22 -25.22 -11.57
CA ILE A 42 -25.76 -25.32 -11.44
C ILE A 42 -25.19 -25.41 -12.85
N LEU A 43 -24.54 -24.35 -13.29
CA LEU A 43 -23.95 -24.21 -14.62
C LEU A 43 -22.44 -24.39 -14.55
N VAL A 44 -21.92 -25.41 -15.23
CA VAL A 44 -20.49 -25.65 -15.43
C VAL A 44 -20.12 -25.14 -16.81
N ILE A 45 -19.15 -24.24 -16.87
CA ILE A 45 -18.60 -23.67 -18.10
C ILE A 45 -17.14 -24.06 -18.19
N THR A 46 -16.75 -24.65 -19.32
CA THR A 46 -15.37 -25.03 -19.61
C THR A 46 -14.86 -24.23 -20.79
N VAL A 47 -13.76 -23.52 -20.56
CA VAL A 47 -13.02 -22.75 -21.57
C VAL A 47 -11.54 -23.17 -21.50
N PRO A 48 -10.73 -22.93 -22.55
CA PRO A 48 -9.32 -23.31 -22.54
C PRO A 48 -8.61 -22.78 -21.30
N GLY A 49 -8.16 -23.70 -20.45
CA GLY A 49 -7.41 -23.37 -19.24
C GLY A 49 -8.25 -22.91 -18.04
N LEU A 50 -9.59 -22.91 -18.10
CA LEU A 50 -10.43 -22.48 -16.98
C LEU A 50 -11.79 -23.19 -16.96
N VAL A 51 -12.19 -23.65 -15.77
CA VAL A 51 -13.53 -24.13 -15.48
C VAL A 51 -14.18 -23.24 -14.45
N LEU A 52 -15.41 -22.82 -14.74
CA LEU A 52 -16.25 -22.02 -13.87
C LEU A 52 -17.50 -22.81 -13.50
N VAL A 53 -17.88 -22.81 -12.23
CA VAL A 53 -19.15 -23.39 -11.77
C VAL A 53 -19.97 -22.30 -11.11
N TRP A 54 -21.11 -22.00 -11.71
CA TRP A 54 -22.04 -20.97 -11.27
C TRP A 54 -23.30 -21.59 -10.70
N ARG A 55 -23.80 -21.00 -9.62
CA ARG A 55 -25.17 -21.14 -9.16
C ARG A 55 -25.98 -20.00 -9.75
N VAL A 56 -26.90 -20.36 -10.62
CA VAL A 56 -27.81 -19.45 -11.31
C VAL A 56 -29.21 -19.68 -10.73
N PRO A 57 -29.86 -18.66 -10.17
CA PRO A 57 -31.18 -18.82 -9.59
C PRO A 57 -32.21 -19.17 -10.67
N ALA A 58 -33.20 -20.01 -10.35
CA ALA A 58 -34.31 -20.26 -11.28
C ALA A 58 -35.17 -19.02 -11.55
N THR A 59 -35.10 -18.02 -10.68
CA THR A 59 -35.82 -16.74 -10.82
C THR A 59 -34.88 -15.62 -11.25
N LEU A 60 -35.39 -14.66 -12.03
CA LEU A 60 -34.62 -13.48 -12.48
C LEU A 60 -34.13 -12.57 -11.34
N ARG A 61 -34.69 -12.72 -10.13
CA ARG A 61 -34.41 -11.89 -8.95
C ARG A 61 -33.36 -12.47 -8.01
N GLY A 62 -32.91 -13.69 -8.23
CA GLY A 62 -31.92 -14.29 -7.35
C GLY A 62 -30.50 -13.78 -7.59
N ASP A 63 -29.62 -14.13 -6.67
CA ASP A 63 -28.20 -13.82 -6.75
C ASP A 63 -27.45 -14.88 -7.57
N TYR A 64 -26.53 -14.41 -8.41
CA TYR A 64 -25.63 -15.24 -9.21
C TYR A 64 -24.38 -15.48 -8.38
N GLU A 65 -24.09 -16.74 -8.09
CA GLU A 65 -22.99 -17.10 -7.20
C GLU A 65 -21.96 -17.93 -7.96
N LEU A 66 -20.73 -17.43 -8.05
CA LEU A 66 -19.61 -18.25 -8.49
C LEU A 66 -19.23 -19.18 -7.34
N VAL A 67 -19.23 -20.48 -7.61
CA VAL A 67 -18.99 -21.53 -6.60
C VAL A 67 -17.59 -22.12 -6.73
N MET A 68 -17.05 -22.16 -7.94
CA MET A 68 -15.75 -22.75 -8.23
C MET A 68 -15.13 -22.08 -9.46
N ALA A 69 -13.83 -21.78 -9.38
CA ALA A 69 -13.00 -21.40 -10.51
C ALA A 69 -11.65 -22.12 -10.41
N GLU A 70 -11.32 -22.95 -11.38
CA GLU A 70 -10.05 -23.68 -11.41
C GLU A 70 -9.48 -23.75 -12.81
N THR A 71 -8.15 -23.71 -12.96
CA THR A 71 -7.53 -23.99 -14.24
C THR A 71 -7.50 -25.47 -14.57
N THR A 72 -7.59 -25.75 -15.87
CA THR A 72 -7.53 -27.12 -16.41
C THR A 72 -6.36 -27.23 -17.38
N LYS A 73 -5.57 -28.29 -17.24
CA LYS A 73 -4.43 -28.55 -18.13
C LYS A 73 -4.81 -29.45 -19.31
N ASN A 74 -5.87 -30.23 -19.15
CA ASN A 74 -6.31 -31.23 -20.09
C ASN A 74 -7.70 -30.87 -20.63
N ASN A 75 -8.05 -31.47 -21.78
CA ASN A 75 -9.42 -31.49 -22.29
C ASN A 75 -10.29 -32.44 -21.44
N ASP A 76 -10.31 -32.25 -20.13
CA ASP A 76 -11.16 -33.01 -19.23
C ASP A 76 -12.63 -32.63 -19.48
N GLU A 77 -13.52 -33.62 -19.43
CA GLU A 77 -14.96 -33.39 -19.49
C GLU A 77 -15.48 -33.05 -18.09
N TRP A 78 -16.21 -31.93 -17.99
CA TRP A 78 -16.77 -31.47 -16.73
C TRP A 78 -18.29 -31.57 -16.75
N SER A 79 -18.84 -32.28 -15.76
CA SER A 79 -20.29 -32.43 -15.59
C SER A 79 -20.70 -32.21 -14.13
N ILE A 80 -21.98 -31.92 -13.90
CA ILE A 80 -22.56 -31.79 -12.56
C ILE A 80 -23.64 -32.87 -12.37
N CYS A 81 -23.62 -33.56 -11.24
CA CYS A 81 -24.68 -34.50 -10.87
C CYS A 81 -25.69 -33.89 -9.89
N GLN A 82 -26.83 -34.56 -9.71
CA GLN A 82 -27.94 -34.12 -8.85
C GLN A 82 -27.58 -33.99 -7.35
N HIS A 83 -26.44 -34.53 -6.92
CA HIS A 83 -25.99 -34.47 -5.52
C HIS A 83 -25.05 -33.30 -5.21
N TYR A 84 -25.10 -32.21 -6.00
CA TYR A 84 -24.17 -31.08 -5.90
C TYR A 84 -22.69 -31.47 -6.01
N GLN A 85 -22.38 -32.49 -6.82
CA GLN A 85 -21.00 -32.90 -7.09
C GLN A 85 -20.59 -32.63 -8.52
N VAL A 86 -19.47 -31.94 -8.69
CA VAL A 86 -18.80 -31.74 -9.97
C VAL A 86 -17.95 -32.96 -10.27
N ASN A 87 -18.17 -33.55 -11.44
CA ASN A 87 -17.42 -34.66 -11.98
C ASN A 87 -16.43 -34.12 -13.01
N GLN A 88 -15.14 -34.39 -12.80
CA GLN A 88 -14.08 -34.17 -13.76
C GLN A 88 -13.68 -35.54 -14.33
N ARG A 89 -13.95 -35.76 -15.62
CA ARG A 89 -13.59 -36.99 -16.34
C ARG A 89 -12.37 -36.71 -17.21
N ASN A 90 -11.26 -37.36 -16.87
CA ASN A 90 -10.07 -37.28 -17.69
C ASN A 90 -10.26 -38.12 -18.96
N GLN A 91 -10.20 -37.49 -20.14
CA GLN A 91 -10.44 -38.18 -21.42
C GLN A 91 -9.38 -39.26 -21.72
N ALA A 92 -8.14 -39.07 -21.27
CA ALA A 92 -7.04 -40.01 -21.54
C ALA A 92 -7.12 -41.26 -20.65
N THR A 93 -7.43 -41.10 -19.37
CA THR A 93 -7.45 -42.22 -18.39
C THR A 93 -8.86 -42.76 -18.11
N ASN A 94 -9.89 -42.05 -18.56
CA ASN A 94 -11.30 -42.31 -18.24
C ASN A 94 -11.62 -42.31 -16.72
N ILE A 95 -10.70 -41.80 -15.89
CA ILE A 95 -10.91 -41.67 -14.44
C ILE A 95 -11.82 -40.47 -14.18
N VAL A 96 -12.86 -40.69 -13.36
CA VAL A 96 -13.79 -39.64 -12.92
C VAL A 96 -13.48 -39.27 -11.48
N THR A 97 -13.05 -38.02 -11.26
CA THR A 97 -12.93 -37.45 -9.92
C THR A 97 -14.20 -36.67 -9.59
N LYS A 98 -14.73 -36.84 -8.38
CA LYS A 98 -15.95 -36.18 -7.91
C LYS A 98 -15.61 -35.21 -6.79
N ARG A 99 -16.17 -34.00 -6.83
CA ARG A 99 -15.95 -32.97 -5.81
C ARG A 99 -17.27 -32.37 -5.38
N SER A 100 -17.51 -32.31 -4.07
CA SER A 100 -18.70 -31.68 -3.51
C SER A 100 -18.57 -30.16 -3.60
N LEU A 101 -19.58 -29.49 -4.16
CA LEU A 101 -19.66 -28.02 -4.19
C LEU A 101 -19.90 -27.38 -2.82
N HIS A 102 -20.33 -28.16 -1.84
CA HIS A 102 -20.47 -27.69 -0.46
C HIS A 102 -19.13 -27.69 0.29
N ASN A 103 -18.13 -28.41 -0.23
CA ASN A 103 -16.81 -28.46 0.37
C ASN A 103 -15.93 -27.36 -0.20
N LEU A 104 -15.65 -26.34 0.61
CA LEU A 104 -14.79 -25.22 0.23
C LEU A 104 -13.29 -25.57 0.27
N ARG A 105 -12.92 -26.80 0.63
CA ARG A 105 -11.52 -27.23 0.62
C ARG A 105 -10.98 -27.21 -0.81
N VAL A 106 -9.88 -26.49 -0.97
CA VAL A 106 -9.13 -26.43 -2.22
C VAL A 106 -8.41 -27.76 -2.42
N HIS A 107 -8.79 -28.51 -3.45
CA HIS A 107 -8.20 -29.82 -3.74
C HIS A 107 -6.83 -29.73 -4.41
N ASN A 108 -6.67 -28.77 -5.32
CA ASN A 108 -5.41 -28.48 -6.00
C ASN A 108 -5.15 -26.98 -5.88
N LEU A 109 -4.21 -26.61 -5.00
CA LEU A 109 -3.93 -25.21 -4.68
C LEU A 109 -3.47 -24.44 -5.92
N ASP A 110 -2.59 -25.02 -6.74
CA ASP A 110 -2.05 -24.34 -7.92
C ASP A 110 -3.15 -24.06 -8.95
N ASN A 111 -3.99 -25.05 -9.25
CA ASN A 111 -5.09 -24.87 -10.22
C ASN A 111 -6.12 -23.84 -9.73
N PHE A 112 -6.40 -23.83 -8.43
CA PHE A 112 -7.28 -22.84 -7.81
C PHE A 112 -6.68 -21.44 -7.89
N LEU A 113 -5.42 -21.28 -7.48
CA LEU A 113 -4.70 -20.00 -7.50
C LEU A 113 -4.54 -19.45 -8.92
N ASP A 114 -4.29 -20.31 -9.91
CA ASP A 114 -4.28 -19.89 -11.31
C ASP A 114 -5.70 -19.53 -11.79
N GLY A 115 -6.73 -20.20 -11.28
CA GLY A 115 -8.14 -19.90 -11.57
C GLY A 115 -8.51 -18.49 -11.08
N ILE A 116 -8.06 -18.13 -9.88
CA ILE A 116 -8.16 -16.79 -9.30
C ILE A 116 -7.53 -15.73 -10.22
N VAL A 117 -6.34 -15.99 -10.77
CA VAL A 117 -5.69 -15.08 -11.74
C VAL A 117 -6.52 -14.93 -13.01
N GLN A 118 -7.07 -16.03 -13.54
CA GLN A 118 -7.94 -15.95 -14.73
C GLN A 118 -9.24 -15.19 -14.45
N LEU A 119 -9.82 -15.31 -13.25
CA LEU A 119 -10.97 -14.49 -12.84
C LEU A 119 -10.64 -13.00 -12.86
N GLY A 120 -9.45 -12.63 -12.37
CA GLY A 120 -8.97 -11.26 -12.48
C GLY A 120 -8.94 -10.77 -13.93
N ARG A 121 -8.45 -11.60 -14.86
CA ARG A 121 -8.35 -11.26 -16.29
C ARG A 121 -9.69 -11.06 -16.98
N ILE A 122 -10.77 -11.64 -16.47
CA ILE A 122 -12.11 -11.47 -17.04
C ILE A 122 -12.93 -10.39 -16.31
N PHE A 123 -12.48 -9.92 -15.13
CA PHE A 123 -13.26 -9.07 -14.24
C PHE A 123 -13.65 -7.71 -14.84
N LYS A 124 -12.69 -6.99 -15.43
CA LYS A 124 -12.94 -5.64 -15.99
C LYS A 124 -13.98 -5.65 -17.10
N ASP A 125 -14.08 -6.73 -17.86
CA ASP A 125 -14.99 -6.82 -18.99
C ASP A 125 -16.30 -7.55 -18.64
N ALA A 126 -16.43 -8.01 -17.40
CA ALA A 126 -17.59 -8.74 -16.93
C ALA A 126 -18.77 -7.81 -16.64
N ASP A 127 -19.99 -8.31 -16.82
CA ASP A 127 -21.19 -7.57 -16.41
C ASP A 127 -21.28 -7.46 -14.88
N ASP A 128 -22.15 -6.57 -14.38
CA ASP A 128 -22.22 -6.28 -12.95
C ASP A 128 -22.55 -7.50 -12.10
N LYS A 129 -23.39 -8.41 -12.61
CA LYS A 129 -23.75 -9.66 -11.91
C LYS A 129 -22.57 -10.61 -11.83
N SER A 130 -21.83 -10.77 -12.92
CA SER A 130 -20.62 -11.60 -12.95
C SER A 130 -19.53 -11.00 -12.06
N ARG A 131 -19.33 -9.68 -12.10
CA ARG A 131 -18.41 -8.98 -11.20
C ARG A 131 -18.78 -9.22 -9.74
N GLN A 132 -20.04 -9.03 -9.37
CA GLN A 132 -20.50 -9.29 -8.00
C GLN A 132 -20.30 -10.75 -7.58
N GLY A 133 -20.59 -11.70 -8.47
CA GLY A 133 -20.34 -13.12 -8.22
C GLY A 133 -18.85 -13.44 -8.04
N ILE A 134 -17.97 -12.81 -8.82
CA ILE A 134 -16.51 -12.92 -8.66
C ILE A 134 -16.08 -12.30 -7.32
N ILE A 135 -16.51 -11.09 -6.95
CA ILE A 135 -16.17 -10.48 -5.66
C ILE A 135 -16.59 -11.39 -4.50
N ARG A 136 -17.83 -11.88 -4.48
CA ARG A 136 -18.32 -12.81 -3.46
C ARG A 136 -17.52 -14.10 -3.39
N TYR A 137 -17.03 -14.59 -4.53
CA TYR A 137 -16.13 -15.73 -4.58
C TYR A 137 -14.80 -15.42 -3.87
N PHE A 138 -14.15 -14.30 -4.19
CA PHE A 138 -12.92 -13.88 -3.52
C PHE A 138 -13.14 -13.68 -2.01
N GLU A 139 -14.19 -12.97 -1.61
CA GLU A 139 -14.57 -12.75 -0.21
C GLU A 139 -14.74 -14.07 0.54
N ARG A 140 -15.41 -15.06 -0.06
CA ARG A 140 -15.60 -16.37 0.57
C ARG A 140 -14.26 -17.01 0.92
N TYR A 141 -13.28 -16.99 0.02
CA TYR A 141 -11.98 -17.63 0.28
C TYR A 141 -11.07 -16.81 1.18
N VAL A 142 -11.11 -15.48 1.08
CA VAL A 142 -10.29 -14.58 1.90
C VAL A 142 -10.82 -14.49 3.33
N ASN A 143 -12.13 -14.30 3.51
CA ASN A 143 -12.74 -14.12 4.83
C ASN A 143 -12.81 -15.41 5.65
N LEU A 144 -13.01 -16.57 5.00
CA LEU A 144 -13.15 -17.83 5.72
C LEU A 144 -11.85 -18.35 6.33
N CYS A 145 -10.69 -17.74 6.03
CA CYS A 145 -9.38 -18.17 6.55
C CYS A 145 -9.25 -19.70 6.54
N LEU A 146 -9.51 -20.33 5.38
CA LEU A 146 -9.76 -21.79 5.24
C LEU A 146 -8.61 -22.70 5.73
N ASP A 147 -7.47 -22.14 6.12
CA ASP A 147 -6.42 -22.86 6.84
C ASP A 147 -5.68 -21.92 7.80
N ALA A 148 -5.32 -22.44 8.98
CA ALA A 148 -4.54 -21.72 9.98
C ALA A 148 -3.12 -21.36 9.50
N ASN A 149 -2.70 -21.95 8.38
CA ASN A 149 -1.40 -21.75 7.73
C ASN A 149 -1.43 -20.85 6.46
N ASN A 150 -2.33 -19.87 6.41
CA ASN A 150 -2.13 -18.63 5.63
C ASN A 150 -2.58 -18.61 4.14
N ASN A 151 -3.73 -19.21 3.80
CA ASN A 151 -4.23 -19.26 2.41
C ASN A 151 -4.69 -17.90 1.83
N SER A 152 -5.11 -16.94 2.65
CA SER A 152 -5.57 -15.62 2.18
C SER A 152 -4.42 -14.75 1.65
N ASP A 153 -3.30 -14.70 2.38
CA ASP A 153 -2.08 -14.04 1.92
C ASP A 153 -1.57 -14.70 0.63
N ILE A 154 -1.66 -16.02 0.51
CA ILE A 154 -1.26 -16.75 -0.70
C ILE A 154 -2.13 -16.36 -1.91
N LEU A 155 -3.45 -16.18 -1.71
CA LEU A 155 -4.37 -15.79 -2.78
C LEU A 155 -4.04 -14.39 -3.31
N LEU A 156 -3.95 -13.39 -2.43
CA LEU A 156 -3.62 -12.02 -2.81
C LEU A 156 -2.18 -11.92 -3.35
N ALA A 157 -1.24 -12.63 -2.74
CA ALA A 157 0.14 -12.71 -3.22
C ALA A 157 0.21 -13.29 -4.63
N ARG A 158 -0.51 -14.39 -4.92
CA ARG A 158 -0.56 -14.97 -6.27
C ARG A 158 -1.18 -14.00 -7.26
N LEU A 159 -2.31 -13.40 -6.91
CA LEU A 159 -3.02 -12.46 -7.78
C LEU A 159 -2.10 -11.29 -8.15
N PHE A 160 -1.42 -10.68 -7.17
CA PHE A 160 -0.54 -9.55 -7.41
C PHE A 160 0.79 -9.92 -8.06
N ALA A 161 1.34 -11.11 -7.79
CA ALA A 161 2.53 -11.60 -8.47
C ALA A 161 2.28 -11.91 -9.96
N SER A 162 1.02 -12.06 -10.36
CA SER A 162 0.64 -12.27 -11.75
C SER A 162 0.51 -10.98 -12.57
N TRP A 163 0.83 -9.83 -11.96
CA TRP A 163 0.77 -8.52 -12.62
C TRP A 163 1.66 -8.49 -13.86
N THR A 164 1.10 -7.99 -14.96
CA THR A 164 1.80 -7.60 -16.19
C THR A 164 1.22 -6.28 -16.69
N PRO A 165 1.91 -5.53 -17.57
CA PRO A 165 1.37 -4.29 -18.14
C PRO A 165 -0.01 -4.48 -18.79
N GLU A 166 -0.24 -5.60 -19.49
CA GLU A 166 -1.51 -5.91 -20.15
C GLU A 166 -2.61 -6.28 -19.16
N PHE A 167 -2.23 -6.87 -18.01
CA PHE A 167 -3.16 -7.27 -16.96
C PHE A 167 -3.41 -6.15 -15.94
N HIS A 168 -2.66 -5.05 -15.99
CA HIS A 168 -2.72 -3.97 -15.01
C HIS A 168 -4.14 -3.45 -14.81
N GLU A 169 -4.81 -3.08 -15.91
CA GLU A 169 -6.15 -2.50 -15.90
C GLU A 169 -7.21 -3.43 -15.28
N HIS A 170 -7.14 -4.72 -15.62
CA HIS A 170 -8.02 -5.74 -15.07
C HIS A 170 -7.79 -5.95 -13.59
N LEU A 171 -6.51 -6.01 -13.18
CA LEU A 171 -6.14 -6.18 -11.78
C LEU A 171 -6.51 -4.96 -10.93
N LEU A 172 -6.34 -3.74 -11.46
CA LEU A 172 -6.72 -2.51 -10.77
C LEU A 172 -8.24 -2.44 -10.56
N ALA A 173 -9.03 -2.77 -11.59
CA ALA A 173 -10.49 -2.82 -11.48
C ALA A 173 -10.96 -3.84 -10.43
N LEU A 174 -10.38 -5.05 -10.44
CA LEU A 174 -10.68 -6.09 -9.44
C LEU A 174 -10.27 -5.64 -8.03
N THR A 175 -9.06 -5.11 -7.88
CA THR A 175 -8.54 -4.65 -6.58
C THR A 175 -9.44 -3.55 -6.00
N ARG A 176 -9.82 -2.54 -6.78
CA ARG A 176 -10.75 -1.50 -6.30
C ARG A 176 -12.07 -2.09 -5.83
N ALA A 177 -12.73 -2.88 -6.67
CA ALA A 177 -14.01 -3.48 -6.32
C ALA A 177 -13.94 -4.42 -5.11
N LEU A 178 -12.85 -5.19 -4.98
CA LEU A 178 -12.65 -6.10 -3.86
C LEU A 178 -12.42 -5.35 -2.54
N PHE A 179 -11.49 -4.40 -2.53
CA PHE A 179 -11.09 -3.68 -1.31
C PHE A 179 -12.08 -2.56 -0.92
N GLU A 180 -12.94 -2.10 -1.83
CA GLU A 180 -14.07 -1.21 -1.54
C GLU A 180 -15.33 -1.96 -1.11
N SER A 181 -15.37 -3.29 -1.28
CA SER A 181 -16.53 -4.09 -0.87
C SER A 181 -16.71 -4.05 0.65
N PRO A 182 -17.92 -3.77 1.16
CA PRO A 182 -18.18 -3.71 2.60
C PRO A 182 -18.10 -5.07 3.28
N THR A 183 -18.21 -6.16 2.51
CA THR A 183 -18.14 -7.54 3.01
C THR A 183 -16.76 -8.15 2.93
N PHE A 184 -15.80 -7.49 2.28
CA PHE A 184 -14.44 -7.97 2.18
C PHE A 184 -13.64 -7.63 3.43
N HIS A 185 -13.03 -8.65 4.04
CA HIS A 185 -12.28 -8.52 5.29
C HIS A 185 -11.03 -9.42 5.27
N TRP A 186 -9.96 -8.90 4.66
CA TRP A 186 -8.62 -9.50 4.71
C TRP A 186 -7.85 -9.01 5.92
N VAL A 187 -7.51 -9.92 6.85
CA VAL A 187 -6.58 -9.69 7.96
C VAL A 187 -5.19 -10.21 7.57
N PRO A 188 -4.15 -9.37 7.47
CA PRO A 188 -2.82 -9.84 7.11
C PRO A 188 -2.22 -10.76 8.18
N ALA A 189 -1.48 -11.80 7.77
CA ALA A 189 -0.82 -12.66 8.73
C ALA A 189 0.32 -11.96 9.49
N THR A 190 0.56 -12.38 10.72
CA THR A 190 1.72 -11.92 11.47
C THR A 190 3.00 -12.48 10.85
N GLY A 191 4.02 -11.62 10.69
CA GLY A 191 5.31 -12.05 10.14
C GLY A 191 5.34 -12.21 8.61
N THR A 192 4.53 -11.45 7.86
CA THR A 192 4.61 -11.43 6.39
C THR A 192 6.06 -11.20 5.92
N ASN A 193 6.53 -12.03 5.00
CA ASN A 193 7.84 -11.88 4.39
C ASN A 193 7.70 -11.26 2.97
N ARG A 194 8.82 -11.08 2.26
CA ARG A 194 8.80 -10.50 0.90
C ARG A 194 7.95 -11.28 -0.11
N LYS A 195 7.79 -12.60 0.08
CA LYS A 195 7.04 -13.48 -0.83
C LYS A 195 5.55 -13.55 -0.52
N THR A 196 5.13 -13.13 0.67
CA THR A 196 3.72 -13.22 1.10
C THR A 196 3.07 -11.87 1.29
N ASN A 197 3.85 -10.81 1.49
CA ASN A 197 3.32 -9.45 1.61
C ASN A 197 2.86 -8.93 0.23
N PRO A 198 1.53 -8.76 0.01
CA PRO A 198 1.00 -8.38 -1.30
C PRO A 198 1.52 -7.01 -1.78
N ILE A 199 1.76 -6.07 -0.86
CA ILE A 199 2.29 -4.74 -1.19
C ILE A 199 3.74 -4.86 -1.69
N LEU A 200 4.57 -5.65 -1.02
CA LEU A 200 5.96 -5.85 -1.46
C LEU A 200 6.06 -6.55 -2.82
N ILE A 201 5.15 -7.47 -3.10
CA ILE A 201 5.07 -8.13 -4.41
C ILE A 201 4.76 -7.11 -5.49
N LEU A 202 3.74 -6.26 -5.31
CA LEU A 202 3.44 -5.17 -6.25
C LEU A 202 4.63 -4.22 -6.42
N LEU A 203 5.26 -3.81 -5.32
CA LEU A 203 6.44 -2.94 -5.34
C LEU A 203 7.63 -3.57 -6.08
N SER A 204 7.76 -4.89 -6.11
CA SER A 204 8.81 -5.58 -6.86
C SER A 204 8.65 -5.45 -8.38
N HIS A 205 7.47 -5.06 -8.85
CA HIS A 205 7.20 -4.81 -10.27
C HIS A 205 7.47 -3.35 -10.68
N LEU A 206 7.90 -2.46 -9.78
CA LEU A 206 8.14 -1.06 -10.10
C LEU A 206 9.21 -0.83 -11.16
N ASP A 207 10.23 -1.71 -11.20
CA ASP A 207 11.28 -1.66 -12.21
C ASP A 207 10.73 -1.89 -13.63
N LEU A 208 9.51 -2.42 -13.76
CA LEU A 208 8.84 -2.72 -15.04
C LEU A 208 7.84 -1.62 -15.46
N GLY A 209 7.52 -0.65 -14.60
CA GLY A 209 6.64 0.46 -14.95
C GLY A 209 5.96 1.15 -13.76
N VAL A 210 5.68 2.45 -13.92
CA VAL A 210 5.09 3.33 -12.88
C VAL A 210 3.64 2.95 -12.53
N VAL A 211 2.93 2.26 -13.43
CA VAL A 211 1.48 2.06 -13.34
C VAL A 211 1.07 1.21 -12.11
N VAL A 212 1.92 0.31 -11.62
CA VAL A 212 1.60 -0.57 -10.48
C VAL A 212 1.28 0.19 -9.18
N MET A 213 1.69 1.45 -9.08
CA MET A 213 1.48 2.29 -7.90
C MET A 213 0.01 2.54 -7.57
N ASP A 214 -0.87 2.60 -8.56
CA ASP A 214 -2.30 2.80 -8.34
C ASP A 214 -2.92 1.62 -7.57
N ILE A 215 -2.45 0.39 -7.84
CA ILE A 215 -2.89 -0.82 -7.13
C ILE A 215 -2.35 -0.80 -5.69
N VAL A 216 -1.07 -0.40 -5.52
CA VAL A 216 -0.45 -0.25 -4.20
C VAL A 216 -1.22 0.75 -3.34
N GLU A 217 -1.62 1.89 -3.90
CA GLU A 217 -2.39 2.92 -3.21
C GLU A 217 -3.73 2.38 -2.69
N VAL A 218 -4.45 1.59 -3.49
CA VAL A 218 -5.73 0.98 -3.08
C VAL A 218 -5.53 0.02 -1.90
N VAL A 219 -4.52 -0.85 -1.95
CA VAL A 219 -4.25 -1.85 -0.90
C VAL A 219 -3.80 -1.17 0.40
N VAL A 220 -2.91 -0.17 0.31
CA VAL A 220 -2.48 0.64 1.44
C VAL A 220 -3.66 1.37 2.07
N SER A 221 -4.50 2.01 1.25
CA SER A 221 -5.68 2.75 1.71
C SER A 221 -6.64 1.85 2.47
N TYR A 222 -6.85 0.62 1.99
CA TYR A 222 -7.61 -0.39 2.73
C TYR A 222 -6.98 -0.72 4.09
N CYS A 223 -5.69 -1.02 4.15
CA CYS A 223 -5.00 -1.33 5.41
C CYS A 223 -5.13 -0.18 6.44
N VAL A 224 -5.01 1.06 5.98
CA VAL A 224 -5.19 2.26 6.82
C VAL A 224 -6.63 2.39 7.30
N ARG A 225 -7.60 2.25 6.40
CA ARG A 225 -9.02 2.34 6.73
C ARG A 225 -9.45 1.23 7.71
N GLN A 226 -9.02 0.00 7.47
CA GLN A 226 -9.41 -1.15 8.27
C GLN A 226 -8.77 -1.13 9.65
N SER A 227 -7.50 -0.72 9.76
CA SER A 227 -6.86 -0.53 11.07
C SER A 227 -7.55 0.53 11.93
N ARG A 228 -8.13 1.57 11.31
CA ARG A 228 -8.92 2.59 12.03
C ARG A 228 -10.31 2.07 12.42
N THR A 229 -10.94 1.33 11.52
CA THR A 229 -12.30 0.80 11.71
C THR A 229 -12.31 -0.27 12.81
N ASP A 230 -11.35 -1.19 12.77
CA ASP A 230 -11.28 -2.32 13.71
C ASP A 230 -10.36 -2.04 14.90
N ILE A 231 -9.65 -0.91 14.88
CA ILE A 231 -8.66 -0.54 15.91
C ILE A 231 -7.58 -1.63 16.05
N ASP A 232 -7.18 -2.22 14.93
CA ASP A 232 -6.20 -3.30 14.88
C ASP A 232 -4.97 -2.89 14.05
N LEU A 233 -3.81 -2.88 14.70
CA LEU A 233 -2.55 -2.47 14.07
C LEU A 233 -1.96 -3.56 13.16
N ARG A 234 -2.46 -4.79 13.20
CA ARG A 234 -2.00 -5.88 12.33
C ARG A 234 -2.18 -5.55 10.85
N PHE A 235 -3.26 -4.83 10.50
CA PHE A 235 -3.49 -4.35 9.13
C PHE A 235 -2.37 -3.44 8.61
N LEU A 236 -1.66 -2.74 9.49
CA LEU A 236 -0.54 -1.86 9.12
C LEU A 236 0.79 -2.61 8.98
N GLY A 237 0.87 -3.85 9.46
CA GLY A 237 2.07 -4.68 9.40
C GLY A 237 2.67 -4.76 7.99
N PRO A 238 1.91 -5.19 6.97
CA PRO A 238 2.39 -5.26 5.60
C PRO A 238 2.88 -3.91 5.06
N VAL A 239 2.21 -2.82 5.44
CA VAL A 239 2.56 -1.47 4.98
C VAL A 239 3.89 -1.03 5.56
N PHE A 240 4.13 -1.22 6.86
CA PHE A 240 5.40 -0.83 7.47
C PHE A 240 6.59 -1.58 6.86
N VAL A 241 6.43 -2.88 6.57
CA VAL A 241 7.48 -3.67 5.89
C VAL A 241 7.69 -3.16 4.47
N ALA A 242 6.62 -2.84 3.74
CA ALA A 242 6.67 -2.30 2.39
C ALA A 242 7.36 -0.94 2.31
N LEU A 243 7.02 -0.02 3.21
CA LEU A 243 7.60 1.32 3.29
C LEU A 243 9.12 1.26 3.52
N LYS A 244 9.62 0.37 4.37
CA LYS A 244 11.06 0.19 4.57
C LYS A 244 11.80 -0.19 3.29
N VAL A 245 11.18 -0.99 2.44
CA VAL A 245 11.78 -1.42 1.16
C VAL A 245 11.67 -0.29 0.14
N ALA A 246 10.51 0.35 0.04
CA ALA A 246 10.28 1.45 -0.89
C ALA A 246 11.13 2.70 -0.59
N LEU A 247 11.42 3.00 0.69
CA LEU A 247 12.38 4.07 1.06
C LEU A 247 13.80 3.82 0.57
N LYS A 248 14.17 2.56 0.29
CA LYS A 248 15.48 2.20 -0.28
C LYS A 248 15.49 2.23 -1.81
N ALA A 249 14.33 2.32 -2.45
CA ALA A 249 14.22 2.40 -3.90
C ALA A 249 14.56 3.82 -4.37
N ARG A 250 15.53 3.95 -5.28
CA ARG A 250 16.02 5.26 -5.75
C ARG A 250 14.99 6.02 -6.60
N ASP A 251 14.10 5.30 -7.26
CA ASP A 251 13.20 5.85 -8.29
C ASP A 251 11.75 5.94 -7.83
N PHE A 252 11.50 5.87 -6.52
CA PHE A 252 10.15 5.98 -6.00
C PHE A 252 9.59 7.40 -6.17
N ASP A 253 8.33 7.50 -6.61
CA ASP A 253 7.62 8.78 -6.62
C ASP A 253 7.48 9.31 -5.19
N SER A 254 8.21 10.38 -4.89
CA SER A 254 8.19 11.03 -3.58
C SER A 254 6.79 11.54 -3.23
N GLY A 255 5.96 11.85 -4.23
CA GLY A 255 4.59 12.33 -4.04
C GLY A 255 3.68 11.27 -3.42
N LEU A 256 3.60 10.08 -4.01
CA LEU A 256 2.78 9.00 -3.46
C LEU A 256 3.31 8.49 -2.12
N MET A 257 4.64 8.33 -1.98
CA MET A 257 5.23 7.96 -0.71
C MET A 257 4.85 8.97 0.37
N SER A 258 4.96 10.27 0.08
CA SER A 258 4.59 11.32 1.02
C SER A 258 3.10 11.27 1.39
N ARG A 259 2.20 11.12 0.41
CA ARG A 259 0.75 10.98 0.65
C ARG A 259 0.43 9.77 1.52
N THR A 260 1.00 8.63 1.16
CA THR A 260 0.92 7.37 1.87
C THR A 260 1.40 7.57 3.30
N MET A 261 2.64 8.00 3.52
CA MET A 261 3.25 8.27 4.82
C MET A 261 2.42 9.23 5.69
N ARG A 262 1.88 10.31 5.11
CA ARG A 262 1.00 11.25 5.82
C ARG A 262 -0.28 10.59 6.32
N SER A 263 -0.85 9.66 5.56
CA SER A 263 -2.03 8.89 6.01
C SER A 263 -1.75 8.03 7.24
N PHE A 264 -0.47 7.65 7.48
CA PHE A 264 -0.05 6.84 8.63
C PHE A 264 0.36 7.63 9.88
N ALA A 265 0.57 8.95 9.80
CA ALA A 265 1.13 9.72 10.91
C ALA A 265 0.20 9.79 12.16
N TYR A 266 -1.04 9.31 12.07
CA TYR A 266 -2.09 9.52 13.06
C TYR A 266 -2.91 8.24 13.35
N PHE A 267 -2.31 7.20 13.93
CA PHE A 267 -3.10 6.05 14.42
C PHE A 267 -3.25 6.07 15.94
N PRO A 268 -4.48 6.09 16.47
CA PRO A 268 -4.71 5.91 17.89
C PRO A 268 -4.43 4.45 18.28
N ALA A 269 -3.34 4.19 19.00
CA ALA A 269 -3.07 2.95 19.69
C ALA A 269 -3.77 2.96 21.06
N ARG A 270 -4.75 2.08 21.24
CA ARG A 270 -5.42 1.90 22.53
C ARG A 270 -4.85 0.76 23.37
N ASP A 271 -4.17 -0.20 22.73
CA ASP A 271 -3.71 -1.39 23.45
C ASP A 271 -2.34 -1.16 24.09
N TYR A 272 -2.37 -1.00 25.41
CA TYR A 272 -1.19 -0.87 26.26
C TYR A 272 -0.22 -2.07 26.11
N HIS A 273 -0.74 -3.27 25.84
CA HIS A 273 0.11 -4.46 25.66
C HIS A 273 0.91 -4.40 24.36
N PHE A 274 0.31 -3.91 23.28
CA PHE A 274 1.03 -3.72 22.01
C PHE A 274 2.23 -2.79 22.17
N ILE A 275 2.09 -1.72 22.98
CA ILE A 275 3.17 -0.79 23.29
C ILE A 275 4.29 -1.54 24.04
N MET A 276 3.95 -2.26 25.11
CA MET A 276 4.92 -2.99 25.92
C MET A 276 5.67 -4.07 25.13
N ASP A 277 4.98 -4.77 24.22
CA ASP A 277 5.55 -5.85 23.41
C ASP A 277 6.46 -5.34 22.27
N ASN A 278 6.26 -4.09 21.81
CA ASN A 278 7.01 -3.49 20.72
C ASN A 278 8.00 -2.41 21.18
N TYR A 279 8.18 -2.23 22.49
CA TYR A 279 9.09 -1.23 23.06
C TYR A 279 10.49 -1.82 23.24
N ALA A 280 11.44 -1.38 22.42
CA ALA A 280 12.82 -1.87 22.42
C ALA A 280 13.56 -1.66 23.77
N ILE A 281 13.13 -0.69 24.59
CA ILE A 281 13.77 -0.35 25.87
C ILE A 281 13.34 -1.31 27.01
N VAL A 282 12.22 -2.03 26.89
CA VAL A 282 11.81 -3.05 27.90
C VAL A 282 12.74 -4.29 27.86
N LYS A 283 13.55 -4.43 26.81
CA LYS A 283 14.46 -5.57 26.61
C LYS A 283 15.70 -5.57 27.53
N TYR A 284 15.86 -4.57 28.42
CA TYR A 284 16.84 -4.60 29.51
C TYR A 284 16.12 -4.90 30.85
N PRO A 285 16.04 -6.17 31.28
CA PRO A 285 15.20 -6.57 32.41
C PRO A 285 15.78 -6.19 33.77
N VAL A 286 17.06 -5.80 33.82
CA VAL A 286 17.82 -5.78 35.07
C VAL A 286 17.53 -4.53 35.92
N ASP A 287 17.19 -3.39 35.30
CA ASP A 287 16.88 -2.15 36.03
C ASP A 287 15.37 -1.85 36.17
N TYR A 288 14.51 -2.57 35.45
CA TYR A 288 13.07 -2.27 35.44
C TYR A 288 12.27 -2.84 36.63
N ARG A 289 12.90 -3.60 37.52
CA ARG A 289 12.22 -4.29 38.64
C ARG A 289 11.69 -3.38 39.75
N ARG A 290 11.83 -2.05 39.66
CA ARG A 290 11.52 -1.14 40.79
C ARG A 290 10.64 0.08 40.53
N ARG A 291 9.96 0.23 39.39
CA ARG A 291 9.10 1.41 39.20
C ARG A 291 7.67 1.08 38.80
N THR A 292 6.79 1.84 39.43
CA THR A 292 5.35 1.99 39.21
C THR A 292 4.97 1.95 37.73
N MET A 293 3.76 1.43 37.43
CA MET A 293 3.21 1.39 36.06
C MET A 293 3.40 2.74 35.34
N LEU A 294 3.70 2.74 34.03
CA LEU A 294 4.09 3.94 33.25
C LEU A 294 3.18 5.16 33.47
N HIS A 295 1.86 4.93 33.58
CA HIS A 295 0.86 5.98 33.82
C HIS A 295 0.92 6.64 35.22
N LYS A 296 1.68 6.06 36.15
CA LYS A 296 1.96 6.58 37.50
C LYS A 296 3.33 7.26 37.58
N GLN A 297 4.13 7.23 36.51
CA GLN A 297 5.36 8.03 36.45
C GLN A 297 5.00 9.49 36.18
N LYS A 298 5.64 10.39 36.92
CA LYS A 298 5.38 11.83 36.88
C LYS A 298 5.77 12.45 35.52
N ASP A 299 6.70 11.81 34.79
CA ASP A 299 7.17 12.17 33.45
C ASP A 299 7.33 10.92 32.56
N PRO A 300 6.28 10.43 31.89
CA PRO A 300 6.36 9.32 30.95
C PRO A 300 6.66 9.80 29.52
N ILE A 301 7.27 10.98 29.37
CA ILE A 301 7.74 11.43 28.06
C ILE A 301 8.95 10.56 27.72
N LEU A 302 8.92 9.93 26.55
CA LEU A 302 10.10 9.47 25.80
C LEU A 302 11.02 10.67 25.52
N GLN A 303 11.69 11.19 26.55
CA GLN A 303 12.65 12.27 26.42
C GLN A 303 13.95 11.66 25.90
N PHE A 304 14.22 11.86 24.61
CA PHE A 304 15.60 11.98 24.17
C PHE A 304 16.18 13.23 24.84
N CYS A 305 16.89 12.98 25.94
CA CYS A 305 17.78 13.89 26.67
C CYS A 305 17.31 15.34 26.84
N SER A 306 16.68 15.65 27.98
CA SER A 306 16.85 16.96 28.61
C SER A 306 16.75 16.82 30.13
N THR A 307 17.88 16.95 30.81
CA THR A 307 17.92 17.07 32.27
C THR A 307 17.42 18.46 32.66
N THR A 308 16.53 18.48 33.65
CA THR A 308 16.02 19.61 34.44
C THR A 308 14.89 20.43 33.82
N VAL A 309 13.66 20.22 34.30
CA VAL A 309 12.85 21.15 35.13
C VAL A 309 11.55 20.41 35.51
N ASP A 310 11.26 20.30 36.82
CA ASP A 310 10.00 19.78 37.37
C ASP A 310 8.88 20.80 37.05
N ASP A 311 7.95 20.49 36.13
CA ASP A 311 6.77 21.33 35.88
C ASP A 311 5.47 20.60 36.27
N ALA A 312 4.67 21.22 37.15
CA ALA A 312 3.50 20.61 37.79
C ALA A 312 2.24 20.57 36.90
N LYS A 313 2.39 20.65 35.57
CA LYS A 313 1.30 20.79 34.59
C LYS A 313 0.97 19.53 33.77
N ASN A 314 1.34 18.34 34.25
CA ASN A 314 0.99 17.06 33.59
C ASN A 314 -0.47 16.62 33.81
N LYS A 315 -1.44 17.54 33.58
CA LYS A 315 -2.89 17.22 33.43
C LYS A 315 -3.29 16.91 31.97
N ARG A 316 -2.33 16.83 31.04
CA ARG A 316 -2.61 16.81 29.59
C ARG A 316 -2.54 15.43 28.92
N PHE A 317 -2.34 14.36 29.68
CA PHE A 317 -2.38 13.01 29.10
C PHE A 317 -3.83 12.55 28.95
N THR A 318 -4.31 12.55 27.71
CA THR A 318 -5.54 11.84 27.35
C THR A 318 -5.25 10.35 27.17
N PRO A 319 -6.24 9.46 27.40
CA PRO A 319 -6.10 8.00 27.21
C PRO A 319 -5.90 7.57 25.74
N HIS A 320 -5.64 8.52 24.84
CA HIS A 320 -5.47 8.30 23.41
C HIS A 320 -3.99 8.51 23.08
N LEU A 321 -3.33 7.42 22.73
CA LEU A 321 -1.92 7.37 22.41
C LEU A 321 -1.82 7.19 20.89
N TYR A 322 -0.96 7.95 20.22
CA TYR A 322 -0.87 7.97 18.77
C TYR A 322 0.48 7.41 18.31
N ILE A 323 0.47 6.65 17.20
CA ILE A 323 1.69 6.08 16.59
C ILE A 323 1.97 6.83 15.29
N ALA A 324 3.22 7.26 15.13
CA ALA A 324 3.82 7.59 13.84
C ALA A 324 5.12 6.78 13.69
N SER A 325 5.44 6.28 12.49
CA SER A 325 6.79 5.73 12.26
C SER A 325 7.81 6.86 12.36
N PHE A 326 8.99 6.60 12.93
CA PHE A 326 10.04 7.62 13.06
C PHE A 326 10.47 8.17 11.70
N ASN A 327 10.56 7.30 10.69
CA ASN A 327 10.82 7.69 9.31
C ASN A 327 9.74 8.63 8.73
N MET A 328 8.52 8.63 9.27
CA MET A 328 7.42 9.50 8.83
C MET A 328 7.55 10.93 9.35
N LEU A 329 8.11 11.12 10.55
CA LEU A 329 8.22 12.45 11.16
C LEU A 329 9.39 13.27 10.60
N TRP A 330 10.43 12.61 10.09
CA TRP A 330 11.68 13.27 9.69
C TRP A 330 12.01 13.22 8.19
N SER A 331 11.36 12.37 7.38
CA SER A 331 11.61 12.32 5.93
C SER A 331 10.99 13.47 5.12
N VAL A 332 10.16 14.30 5.76
CA VAL A 332 9.46 15.42 5.09
C VAL A 332 10.43 16.53 4.67
N GLU A 333 11.53 16.75 5.40
CA GLU A 333 12.48 17.82 5.10
C GLU A 333 13.45 17.46 3.95
N ASP A 334 13.86 16.20 3.81
CA ASP A 334 14.82 15.78 2.78
C ASP A 334 14.19 15.59 1.39
N LEU A 335 12.90 15.23 1.30
CA LEU A 335 12.23 14.93 0.03
C LEU A 335 11.94 16.19 -0.81
N LEU A 336 11.87 17.37 -0.18
CA LEU A 336 11.62 18.64 -0.87
C LEU A 336 12.88 19.21 -1.57
N ILE A 337 14.08 18.72 -1.22
CA ILE A 337 15.34 19.33 -1.66
C ILE A 337 15.94 18.61 -2.88
N SER A 338 15.49 17.40 -3.23
CA SER A 338 16.32 16.46 -3.99
C SER A 338 16.15 16.41 -5.52
N LYS A 339 15.01 16.82 -6.13
CA LYS A 339 14.81 16.57 -7.58
C LYS A 339 15.12 17.75 -8.51
N GLU A 340 14.76 19.00 -8.18
CA GLU A 340 15.02 20.15 -9.08
C GLU A 340 16.48 20.63 -9.07
N ALA A 341 17.22 20.39 -7.99
CA ALA A 341 18.62 20.79 -7.90
C ALA A 341 19.59 19.89 -8.69
N SER A 342 19.17 18.69 -9.14
CA SER A 342 20.10 17.70 -9.70
C SER A 342 20.30 17.82 -11.23
N THR A 343 19.29 18.27 -11.97
CA THR A 343 19.35 18.41 -13.44
C THR A 343 19.94 19.76 -13.87
N VAL A 344 19.64 20.85 -13.15
CA VAL A 344 20.27 22.17 -13.40
C VAL A 344 21.77 22.15 -13.09
N ASN A 345 22.20 21.28 -12.17
CA ASN A 345 23.59 21.22 -11.70
C ASN A 345 24.53 20.41 -12.60
N ARG A 346 24.03 19.64 -13.59
CA ARG A 346 24.89 18.97 -14.59
C ARG A 346 25.36 19.91 -15.69
N TYR A 347 24.54 20.88 -16.12
CA TYR A 347 24.95 21.88 -17.11
C TYR A 347 25.82 22.99 -16.49
N ASN A 348 25.55 23.39 -15.24
CA ASN A 348 26.40 24.36 -14.52
C ASN A 348 27.75 23.80 -14.07
N LYS A 349 27.94 22.47 -14.00
CA LYS A 349 29.23 21.87 -13.64
C LYS A 349 30.29 21.98 -14.74
N ILE A 350 29.90 22.08 -16.01
CA ILE A 350 30.85 22.24 -17.12
C ILE A 350 31.24 23.72 -17.28
N LEU A 351 30.35 24.65 -16.92
CA LEU A 351 30.61 26.10 -16.97
C LEU A 351 31.23 26.69 -15.69
N SER A 352 31.14 26.03 -14.53
CA SER A 352 31.68 26.56 -13.25
C SER A 352 33.15 26.25 -12.97
N TRP A 353 33.80 25.41 -13.77
CA TRP A 353 35.23 25.11 -13.58
C TRP A 353 36.16 26.30 -13.86
N THR A 354 35.67 27.38 -14.49
CA THR A 354 36.49 28.57 -14.78
C THR A 354 36.27 29.74 -13.82
N PHE A 355 35.41 29.62 -12.81
CA PHE A 355 35.13 30.72 -11.86
C PHE A 355 34.96 30.24 -10.41
N ILE A 356 35.98 29.60 -9.85
CA ILE A 356 36.07 29.40 -8.40
C ILE A 356 36.57 30.70 -7.77
N SER A 357 35.64 31.52 -7.26
CA SER A 357 35.98 32.75 -6.54
C SER A 357 36.78 32.43 -5.26
N ARG A 358 37.68 33.34 -4.87
CA ARG A 358 38.55 33.22 -3.69
C ARG A 358 37.80 32.87 -2.38
N THR A 359 36.51 33.18 -2.28
CA THR A 359 35.66 32.86 -1.12
C THR A 359 35.27 31.38 -1.06
N GLN A 360 35.04 30.71 -2.20
CA GLN A 360 34.74 29.28 -2.26
C GLN A 360 35.97 28.43 -1.90
N LEU A 361 37.17 28.86 -2.32
CA LEU A 361 38.43 28.19 -1.96
C LEU A 361 38.70 28.25 -0.45
N SER A 362 38.39 29.40 0.17
CA SER A 362 38.49 29.59 1.62
C SER A 362 37.55 28.67 2.40
N LEU A 363 36.31 28.48 1.93
CA LEU A 363 35.38 27.56 2.56
C LEU A 363 35.87 26.12 2.41
N CYS A 364 36.31 25.74 1.21
CA CYS A 364 36.81 24.39 0.93
C CYS A 364 38.05 24.05 1.77
N LEU A 365 38.99 25.00 1.96
CA LEU A 365 40.15 24.83 2.83
C LEU A 365 39.77 24.68 4.30
N ARG A 366 38.75 25.42 4.78
CA ARG A 366 38.22 25.24 6.15
C ARG A 366 37.54 23.88 6.33
N THR A 367 36.80 23.41 5.33
CA THR A 367 36.19 22.07 5.36
C THR A 367 37.25 20.98 5.35
N ILE A 368 38.31 21.12 4.54
CA ILE A 368 39.43 20.18 4.51
C ILE A 368 40.18 20.17 5.86
N GLN A 369 40.40 21.32 6.48
CA GLN A 369 41.00 21.39 7.82
C GLN A 369 40.11 20.76 8.89
N SER A 370 38.79 20.98 8.83
CA SER A 370 37.84 20.35 9.76
C SER A 370 37.81 18.83 9.61
N ILE A 371 37.85 18.33 8.37
CA ILE A 371 37.95 16.89 8.08
C ILE A 371 39.28 16.33 8.62
N TRP A 372 40.39 17.05 8.47
CA TRP A 372 41.69 16.64 9.01
C TRP A 372 41.68 16.51 10.53
N VAL A 373 41.07 17.47 11.22
CA VAL A 373 40.91 17.42 12.69
C VAL A 373 40.06 16.20 13.08
N PHE A 374 38.97 15.94 12.36
CA PHE A 374 38.15 14.75 12.60
C PHE A 374 38.91 13.44 12.39
N ILE A 375 39.72 13.34 11.33
CA ILE A 375 40.55 12.15 11.07
C ILE A 375 41.58 11.94 12.17
N VAL A 376 42.22 13.01 12.66
CA VAL A 376 43.20 12.94 13.76
C VAL A 376 42.52 12.51 15.07
N ILE A 377 41.36 13.08 15.41
CA ILE A 377 40.59 12.69 16.60
C ILE A 377 40.17 11.22 16.50
N PHE A 378 39.68 10.79 15.33
CA PHE A 378 39.25 9.42 15.10
C PHE A 378 40.42 8.43 15.20
N ALA A 379 41.56 8.77 14.60
CA ALA A 379 42.79 7.98 14.72
C ALA A 379 43.28 7.89 16.17
N TYR A 380 43.20 8.98 16.93
CA TYR A 380 43.53 9.01 18.36
C TYR A 380 42.61 8.11 19.19
N ILE A 381 41.30 8.13 18.93
CA ILE A 381 40.33 7.25 19.62
C ILE A 381 40.66 5.78 19.32
N ILE A 382 40.91 5.43 18.05
CA ILE A 382 41.30 4.06 17.68
C ILE A 382 42.57 3.65 18.41
N LEU A 383 43.60 4.50 18.40
CA LEU A 383 44.87 4.24 19.08
C LEU A 383 44.68 4.05 20.60
N ALA A 384 43.91 4.92 21.24
CA ALA A 384 43.63 4.85 22.67
C ALA A 384 42.88 3.55 23.04
N PHE A 385 41.89 3.15 22.23
CA PHE A 385 41.18 1.89 22.41
C PHE A 385 42.09 0.68 22.18
N SER A 386 42.95 0.70 21.16
CA SER A 386 43.93 -0.36 20.92
C SER A 386 44.89 -0.52 22.10
N LEU A 387 45.41 0.58 22.65
CA LEU A 387 46.28 0.57 23.83
C LEU A 387 45.56 0.07 25.09
N ALA A 388 44.32 0.50 25.31
CA ALA A 388 43.51 0.03 26.45
C ALA A 388 43.25 -1.48 26.36
N LEU A 389 42.93 -2.01 25.18
CA LEU A 389 42.73 -3.45 24.96
C LEU A 389 44.04 -4.23 25.17
N GLN A 390 45.17 -3.71 24.67
CA GLN A 390 46.47 -4.32 24.88
C GLN A 390 46.87 -4.32 26.36
N TYR A 391 46.54 -3.26 27.10
CA TYR A 391 46.74 -3.19 28.54
C TYR A 391 45.87 -4.21 29.29
N VAL A 392 44.59 -4.35 28.94
CA VAL A 392 43.69 -5.36 29.54
C VAL A 392 44.20 -6.77 29.25
N GLN A 393 44.71 -7.04 28.05
CA GLN A 393 45.33 -8.33 27.70
C GLN A 393 46.60 -8.58 28.53
N TYR A 394 47.45 -7.57 28.69
CA TYR A 394 48.66 -7.68 29.51
C TYR A 394 48.33 -7.95 30.99
N VAL A 395 47.36 -7.23 31.55
CA VAL A 395 46.91 -7.42 32.94
C VAL A 395 46.27 -8.78 33.16
N ALA A 396 45.50 -9.28 32.19
CA ALA A 396 44.91 -10.63 32.26
C ALA A 396 45.97 -11.74 32.27
N CYS A 397 47.16 -11.50 31.70
CA CYS A 397 48.27 -12.45 31.66
C CYS A 397 49.23 -12.37 32.87
N LEU A 398 49.08 -11.39 33.77
CA LEU A 398 49.97 -11.23 34.94
C LEU A 398 49.71 -12.25 36.06
N ASN A 399 48.61 -13.01 35.99
CA ASN A 399 48.43 -14.16 36.88
C ASN A 399 49.14 -15.37 36.27
N ASP A 400 50.16 -15.87 36.97
CA ASP A 400 51.13 -16.93 36.61
C ASP A 400 50.56 -18.29 36.16
N SER A 401 49.24 -18.42 35.97
CA SER A 401 48.58 -19.63 35.48
C SER A 401 48.24 -19.59 33.97
N CYS A 402 48.75 -18.61 33.21
CA CYS A 402 48.64 -18.60 31.74
C CYS A 402 49.62 -19.60 31.10
N VAL A 403 49.38 -20.89 31.37
CA VAL A 403 50.18 -22.01 30.88
C VAL A 403 49.75 -22.38 29.45
N LYS A 404 50.62 -22.02 28.49
CA LYS A 404 51.03 -22.80 27.30
C LYS A 404 49.97 -23.39 26.34
N ASP A 405 48.74 -22.92 26.30
CA ASP A 405 47.79 -23.29 25.24
C ASP A 405 47.75 -22.22 24.13
N GLU A 406 48.92 -22.02 23.50
CA GLU A 406 49.19 -21.05 22.43
C GLU A 406 48.23 -21.22 21.22
N HIS A 407 47.62 -22.40 21.08
CA HIS A 407 46.68 -22.73 20.02
C HIS A 407 45.24 -22.25 20.27
N ARG A 408 44.83 -22.02 21.53
CA ARG A 408 43.46 -21.57 21.88
C ARG A 408 43.31 -20.05 21.94
N ILE A 409 44.37 -19.34 22.30
CA ILE A 409 44.35 -17.87 22.38
C ILE A 409 44.29 -17.24 20.98
N ASN A 410 44.96 -17.85 19.99
CA ASN A 410 44.88 -17.40 18.59
C ASN A 410 43.52 -17.66 17.92
N GLU A 411 42.71 -18.60 18.43
CA GLU A 411 41.33 -18.80 17.95
C GLU A 411 40.30 -17.88 18.62
N ALA A 412 40.49 -17.55 19.91
CA ALA A 412 39.62 -16.64 20.64
C ALA A 412 39.80 -15.17 20.22
N ILE A 413 41.01 -14.80 19.78
CA ILE A 413 41.36 -13.44 19.33
C ILE A 413 41.48 -13.43 17.80
N LYS A 414 40.49 -13.98 17.09
CA LYS A 414 40.36 -13.69 15.65
C LYS A 414 40.00 -12.22 15.49
N ALA A 415 40.62 -11.55 14.51
CA ALA A 415 40.29 -10.19 14.10
C ALA A 415 38.78 -9.98 13.86
N SER A 416 38.02 -11.06 13.62
CA SER A 416 36.56 -11.04 13.58
C SER A 416 35.92 -10.47 14.84
N THR A 417 36.43 -10.74 16.05
CA THR A 417 35.81 -10.25 17.29
C THR A 417 36.00 -8.74 17.46
N PHE A 418 37.15 -8.22 17.04
CA PHE A 418 37.43 -6.77 17.01
C PHE A 418 36.58 -6.06 15.95
N PHE A 419 36.55 -6.56 14.71
CA PHE A 419 35.68 -6.00 13.66
C PHE A 419 34.19 -6.18 13.97
N THR A 420 33.79 -7.20 14.73
CA THR A 420 32.41 -7.37 15.20
C THR A 420 32.07 -6.41 16.34
N ALA A 421 33.01 -6.10 17.23
CA ALA A 421 32.81 -5.09 18.27
C ALA A 421 32.79 -3.66 17.69
N LEU A 422 33.61 -3.41 16.67
CA LEU A 422 33.68 -2.13 15.97
C LEU A 422 32.49 -1.97 15.00
N SER A 423 32.04 -3.05 14.36
CA SER A 423 30.79 -3.04 13.60
C SER A 423 29.59 -2.92 14.53
N SER A 424 29.55 -3.57 15.70
CA SER A 424 28.42 -3.43 16.62
C SER A 424 28.32 -2.03 17.21
N THR A 425 29.43 -1.31 17.40
CA THR A 425 29.41 0.12 17.78
C THR A 425 29.05 1.05 16.62
N TYR A 426 29.44 0.74 15.38
CA TYR A 426 29.07 1.54 14.20
C TYR A 426 27.63 1.29 13.70
N PHE A 427 27.11 0.07 13.90
CA PHE A 427 25.72 -0.33 13.65
C PHE A 427 24.78 -0.03 14.83
N MET A 428 25.26 0.55 15.93
CA MET A 428 24.40 1.22 16.92
C MET A 428 23.73 2.49 16.36
N THR A 429 23.77 2.75 15.05
CA THR A 429 22.98 3.79 14.38
C THR A 429 21.49 3.44 14.24
N ASP A 430 21.05 2.25 14.68
CA ASP A 430 19.64 1.89 14.93
C ASP A 430 19.05 2.56 16.21
N TRP A 431 19.60 3.69 16.65
CA TRP A 431 19.17 4.42 17.85
C TRP A 431 17.82 5.12 17.71
N PHE A 432 17.27 5.20 16.51
CA PHE A 432 15.96 5.79 16.30
C PHE A 432 14.89 4.70 16.35
N PRO A 433 13.93 4.79 17.29
CA PRO A 433 12.91 3.78 17.43
C PRO A 433 12.10 3.73 16.13
N GLU A 434 11.85 2.55 15.58
CA GLU A 434 11.10 2.39 14.32
C GLU A 434 9.72 3.09 14.33
N LYS A 435 9.17 3.28 15.54
CA LYS A 435 7.90 3.90 15.85
C LYS A 435 8.09 4.91 16.98
N ILE A 436 7.57 6.12 16.82
CA ILE A 436 7.43 7.09 17.91
C ILE A 436 5.98 7.04 18.39
N TYR A 437 5.83 6.87 19.70
CA TYR A 437 4.56 6.98 20.39
C TYR A 437 4.47 8.38 20.98
N TYR A 438 3.40 9.11 20.69
CA TYR A 438 3.15 10.43 21.26
C TYR A 438 1.73 10.51 21.83
N THR A 439 1.55 11.42 22.77
CA THR A 439 0.28 11.68 23.43
C THR A 439 -0.19 13.06 23.03
N GLY A 440 -1.42 13.17 22.56
CA GLY A 440 -2.06 14.43 22.24
C GLY A 440 -3.54 14.34 22.54
N THR A 441 -4.15 15.44 22.95
CA THR A 441 -5.61 15.50 23.07
C THR A 441 -6.25 15.25 21.71
N PRO A 442 -7.48 14.69 21.64
CA PRO A 442 -8.18 14.53 20.37
C PRO A 442 -8.29 15.83 19.57
N GLN A 443 -8.33 16.99 20.24
CA GLN A 443 -8.34 18.29 19.59
C GLN A 443 -6.99 18.64 18.99
N GLU A 444 -5.88 18.49 19.73
CA GLU A 444 -4.52 18.74 19.21
C GLU A 444 -4.21 17.85 17.99
N VAL A 445 -4.67 16.60 18.00
CA VAL A 445 -4.51 15.72 16.83
C VAL A 445 -5.37 16.18 15.66
N ARG A 446 -6.61 16.62 15.90
CA ARG A 446 -7.45 17.20 14.84
C ARG A 446 -6.83 18.46 14.24
N ASP A 447 -6.35 19.38 15.08
CA ASP A 447 -5.75 20.65 14.66
C ASP A 447 -4.47 20.39 13.85
N TYR A 448 -3.63 19.46 14.30
CA TYR A 448 -2.42 19.09 13.59
C TYR A 448 -2.71 18.31 12.28
N MET A 449 -3.74 17.47 12.24
CA MET A 449 -4.21 16.83 11.00
C MET A 449 -4.72 17.87 9.99
N GLN A 450 -5.50 18.85 10.44
CA GLN A 450 -5.97 19.95 9.59
C GLN A 450 -4.82 20.77 9.02
N GLU A 451 -3.83 21.11 9.85
CA GLU A 451 -2.66 21.86 9.39
C GLU A 451 -1.80 21.04 8.41
N THR A 452 -1.63 19.74 8.66
CA THR A 452 -0.91 18.84 7.75
C THR A 452 -1.62 18.69 6.41
N GLN A 453 -2.95 18.59 6.41
CA GLN A 453 -3.76 18.59 5.20
C GLN A 453 -3.60 19.91 4.43
N ARG A 454 -3.70 21.05 5.11
CA ARG A 454 -3.49 22.39 4.52
C ARG A 454 -2.11 22.52 3.87
N LEU A 455 -1.06 22.05 4.55
CA LEU A 455 0.30 22.03 4.02
C LEU A 455 0.44 21.10 2.81
N SER A 456 -0.28 19.98 2.79
CA SER A 456 -0.30 19.04 1.67
C SER A 456 -0.94 19.63 0.41
N GLU A 457 -2.08 20.31 0.57
CA GLU A 457 -2.79 20.99 -0.52
C GLU A 457 -1.91 22.10 -1.09
N LYS A 458 -1.27 22.90 -0.21
CA LYS A 458 -0.31 23.92 -0.62
C LYS A 458 0.88 23.35 -1.40
N ALA A 459 1.41 22.20 -0.99
CA ALA A 459 2.50 21.52 -1.69
C ALA A 459 2.06 20.96 -3.06
N ALA A 460 0.85 20.39 -3.15
CA ALA A 460 0.29 19.90 -4.41
C ALA A 460 0.10 21.05 -5.42
N HIS A 461 -0.35 22.22 -4.95
CA HIS A 461 -0.44 23.42 -5.79
C HIS A 461 0.93 23.94 -6.23
N ALA A 462 1.97 23.81 -5.41
CA ALA A 462 3.33 24.23 -5.76
C ALA A 462 4.00 23.30 -6.78
N ALA A 463 3.58 22.05 -6.89
CA ALA A 463 4.13 21.05 -7.80
C ALA A 463 3.51 21.05 -9.21
N LEU A 464 2.63 22.01 -9.53
CA LEU A 464 2.08 22.16 -10.88
C LEU A 464 3.21 22.50 -11.87
N PRO A 465 3.27 21.84 -13.04
CA PRO A 465 4.35 22.05 -14.00
C PRO A 465 4.34 23.51 -14.46
N LEU A 466 5.50 24.17 -14.33
CA LEU A 466 5.77 25.48 -14.93
C LEU A 466 5.37 25.41 -16.41
N LYS A 467 4.47 26.29 -16.85
CA LYS A 467 4.16 26.50 -18.26
C LYS A 467 5.49 26.73 -18.98
N ILE A 468 5.90 25.76 -19.79
CA ILE A 468 7.02 25.92 -20.70
C ILE A 468 6.53 26.92 -21.75
N ASP A 469 7.03 28.16 -21.67
CA ASP A 469 6.84 29.15 -22.73
C ASP A 469 7.44 28.57 -24.01
N GLN A 470 6.57 28.13 -24.93
CA GLN A 470 6.95 27.82 -26.30
C GLN A 470 7.40 29.12 -26.95
N ARG A 471 8.71 29.30 -27.04
CA ARG A 471 9.33 30.37 -27.80
C ARG A 471 9.39 29.94 -29.26
N ASP A 472 8.68 30.68 -30.11
CA ASP A 472 8.73 30.58 -31.58
C ASP A 472 10.15 30.82 -32.09
N ASP A 473 10.80 29.77 -32.59
CA ASP A 473 11.98 29.88 -33.45
C ASP A 473 11.57 29.57 -34.90
N SER A 474 11.12 30.62 -35.60
CA SER A 474 11.04 30.64 -37.06
C SER A 474 12.23 31.43 -37.60
N MET A 475 13.09 30.79 -38.40
CA MET A 475 13.99 31.32 -39.45
C MET A 475 15.06 30.23 -39.74
N ALA A 476 15.55 29.93 -40.94
CA ALA A 476 15.25 30.29 -42.32
C ALA A 476 15.98 29.26 -43.24
N THR A 477 15.30 28.89 -44.33
CA THR A 477 15.76 28.45 -45.68
C THR A 477 17.26 28.32 -46.03
N THR A 478 17.63 27.21 -46.73
CA THR A 478 18.23 27.22 -48.10
C THR A 478 18.31 25.82 -48.77
N ASP A 479 17.64 25.65 -49.94
CA ASP A 479 18.03 25.04 -51.25
C ASP A 479 19.16 23.97 -51.36
N LYS A 480 19.18 22.88 -52.18
CA LYS A 480 18.43 22.33 -53.35
C LYS A 480 19.03 20.91 -53.72
N PRO A 481 18.78 20.26 -54.88
CA PRO A 481 17.89 19.09 -55.14
C PRO A 481 18.60 17.74 -55.50
N THR A 482 17.85 16.62 -55.59
CA THR A 482 17.79 15.63 -56.72
C THR A 482 16.99 14.36 -56.31
N GLU A 483 16.16 13.88 -57.24
CA GLU A 483 15.09 12.85 -57.22
C GLU A 483 15.52 11.36 -57.02
N PRO A 484 14.67 10.33 -57.24
CA PRO A 484 13.41 9.99 -56.53
C PRO A 484 13.35 8.50 -56.11
N ALA A 485 12.63 8.16 -55.05
CA ALA A 485 12.05 6.80 -54.91
C ALA A 485 10.95 6.74 -53.82
N SER A 486 9.70 6.66 -54.27
CA SER A 486 8.62 5.80 -53.76
C SER A 486 8.59 5.48 -52.25
N THR A 487 7.75 6.19 -51.49
CA THR A 487 7.11 5.60 -50.29
C THR A 487 5.72 6.18 -50.01
N CYS A 488 4.82 5.25 -49.68
CA CYS A 488 3.42 5.36 -49.28
C CYS A 488 3.13 6.47 -48.25
N THR A 489 2.07 7.26 -48.49
CA THR A 489 1.61 8.36 -47.62
C THR A 489 0.28 7.97 -46.97
N THR A 490 0.31 7.64 -45.68
CA THR A 490 -0.90 7.42 -44.86
C THR A 490 -0.67 7.91 -43.42
N GLU A 491 -0.38 9.20 -43.19
CA GLU A 491 -0.19 9.70 -41.82
C GLU A 491 -0.59 11.18 -41.59
N THR A 492 -1.23 11.85 -42.55
CA THR A 492 -1.55 13.30 -42.42
C THR A 492 -3.04 13.60 -42.16
N GLN A 493 -3.88 12.59 -41.92
CA GLN A 493 -5.34 12.80 -41.77
C GLN A 493 -5.87 12.81 -40.33
N GLU A 494 -5.10 12.36 -39.32
CA GLU A 494 -5.59 12.34 -37.92
C GLU A 494 -5.44 13.69 -37.20
N SER A 495 -4.49 14.54 -37.59
CA SER A 495 -4.28 15.83 -36.91
C SER A 495 -5.32 16.91 -37.22
N GLN A 496 -6.14 16.75 -38.27
CA GLN A 496 -7.24 17.68 -38.56
C GLN A 496 -8.56 17.31 -37.88
N GLN A 497 -8.75 16.08 -37.41
CA GLN A 497 -9.98 15.68 -36.71
C GLN A 497 -9.97 16.02 -35.20
N GLN A 498 -8.78 16.16 -34.59
CA GLN A 498 -8.66 16.53 -33.18
C GLN A 498 -8.96 18.02 -32.91
N GLN A 499 -8.78 18.91 -33.89
CA GLN A 499 -9.03 20.35 -33.71
C GLN A 499 -10.52 20.73 -33.70
N GLN A 500 -11.42 19.86 -34.16
CA GLN A 500 -12.87 20.12 -34.14
C GLN A 500 -13.58 19.66 -32.86
N GLN A 501 -12.96 18.83 -32.01
CA GLN A 501 -13.61 18.31 -30.79
C GLN A 501 -13.37 19.17 -29.54
N GLN A 502 -12.37 20.05 -29.57
CA GLN A 502 -11.96 20.85 -28.40
C GLN A 502 -13.04 21.83 -27.89
N PRO A 503 -13.78 22.57 -28.74
CA PRO A 503 -14.75 23.56 -28.27
C PRO A 503 -15.91 22.95 -27.47
N TRP A 504 -16.35 21.75 -27.84
CA TRP A 504 -17.45 21.07 -27.16
C TRP A 504 -17.04 20.51 -25.80
N VAL A 505 -15.79 20.04 -25.67
CA VAL A 505 -15.26 19.54 -24.39
C VAL A 505 -15.09 20.68 -23.38
N ASP A 506 -14.64 21.84 -23.82
CA ASP A 506 -14.52 23.02 -22.95
C ASP A 506 -15.89 23.51 -22.47
N GLN A 507 -16.90 23.51 -23.36
CA GLN A 507 -18.26 23.90 -22.99
C GLN A 507 -18.92 22.90 -22.03
N LEU A 508 -18.73 21.59 -22.24
CA LEU A 508 -19.22 20.56 -21.31
C LEU A 508 -18.57 20.70 -19.93
N LYS A 509 -17.29 21.08 -19.87
CA LYS A 509 -16.56 21.29 -18.62
C LYS A 509 -17.08 22.51 -17.87
N GLU A 510 -17.40 23.60 -18.55
CA GLU A 510 -18.04 24.77 -17.93
C GLU A 510 -19.43 24.44 -17.39
N ASP A 511 -20.25 23.72 -18.17
CA ASP A 511 -21.60 23.31 -17.75
C ASP A 511 -21.58 22.41 -16.50
N MET A 512 -20.67 21.42 -16.46
CA MET A 512 -20.51 20.57 -15.27
C MET A 512 -20.02 21.37 -14.06
N THR A 513 -19.11 22.34 -14.27
CA THR A 513 -18.57 23.16 -13.18
C THR A 513 -19.66 24.09 -12.61
N ALA A 514 -20.51 24.65 -13.47
CA ALA A 514 -21.64 25.46 -13.07
C ALA A 514 -22.69 24.66 -12.28
N GLU A 515 -23.04 23.46 -12.75
CA GLU A 515 -24.00 22.60 -12.06
C GLU A 515 -23.48 22.11 -10.71
N PHE A 516 -22.19 21.75 -10.64
CA PHE A 516 -21.56 21.34 -9.38
C PHE A 516 -21.52 22.49 -8.36
N LYS A 517 -21.21 23.72 -8.81
CA LYS A 517 -21.22 24.91 -7.95
C LYS A 517 -22.63 25.17 -7.39
N LYS A 518 -23.66 25.01 -8.21
CA LYS A 518 -25.06 25.18 -7.81
C LYS A 518 -25.48 24.13 -6.77
N GLN A 519 -25.06 22.87 -6.93
CA GLN A 519 -25.31 21.82 -5.93
C GLN A 519 -24.61 22.12 -4.60
N LEU A 520 -23.36 22.61 -4.64
CA LEU A 520 -22.59 22.96 -3.45
C LEU A 520 -23.24 24.13 -2.68
N GLU A 521 -23.72 25.16 -3.39
CA GLU A 521 -24.43 26.29 -2.78
C GLU A 521 -25.77 25.87 -2.15
N ALA A 522 -26.51 24.96 -2.80
CA ALA A 522 -27.75 24.41 -2.25
C ALA A 522 -27.48 23.57 -0.97
N GLN A 523 -26.44 22.74 -0.99
CA GLN A 523 -26.06 21.92 0.17
C GLN A 523 -25.58 22.79 1.34
N LYS A 524 -24.80 23.84 1.06
CA LYS A 524 -24.38 24.81 2.07
C LYS A 524 -25.58 25.51 2.71
N LYS A 525 -26.52 25.99 1.90
CA LYS A 525 -27.75 26.63 2.39
C LYS A 525 -28.57 25.69 3.30
N GLN A 526 -28.70 24.43 2.91
CA GLN A 526 -29.40 23.41 3.72
C GLN A 526 -28.69 23.16 5.05
N SER A 527 -27.35 23.10 5.05
CA SER A 527 -26.54 22.95 6.27
C SER A 527 -26.67 24.16 7.21
N ASP A 528 -26.66 25.38 6.65
CA ASP A 528 -26.81 26.62 7.43
C ASP A 528 -28.22 26.70 8.06
N GLU A 529 -29.26 26.26 7.35
CA GLU A 529 -30.63 26.16 7.87
C GLU A 529 -30.75 25.13 9.01
N GLN A 530 -30.11 23.97 8.88
CA GLN A 530 -30.07 22.97 9.96
C GLN A 530 -29.31 23.48 11.20
N MET A 531 -28.21 24.20 10.99
CA MET A 531 -27.44 24.79 12.09
C MET A 531 -28.24 25.86 12.83
N ALA A 532 -28.96 26.71 12.10
CA ALA A 532 -29.86 27.69 12.69
C ALA A 532 -31.00 27.04 13.50
N GLN A 533 -31.59 25.94 13.01
CA GLN A 533 -32.61 25.19 13.75
C GLN A 533 -32.06 24.59 15.05
N MET A 534 -30.87 23.96 15.03
CA MET A 534 -30.25 23.44 16.24
C MET A 534 -29.94 24.54 17.25
N GLN A 535 -29.44 25.70 16.80
CA GLN A 535 -29.18 26.83 17.68
C GLN A 535 -30.47 27.37 18.33
N ALA A 536 -31.58 27.41 17.59
CA ALA A 536 -32.89 27.78 18.13
C ALA A 536 -33.36 26.78 19.19
N GLN A 537 -33.28 25.47 18.93
CA GLN A 537 -33.63 24.43 19.90
C GLN A 537 -32.79 24.51 21.17
N LEU A 538 -31.48 24.75 21.04
CA LEU A 538 -30.59 24.92 22.19
C LEU A 538 -30.97 26.13 23.05
N LYS A 539 -31.40 27.22 22.41
CA LYS A 539 -31.85 28.43 23.09
C LYS A 539 -33.12 28.19 23.89
N ASP A 540 -34.06 27.41 23.35
CA ASP A 540 -35.31 27.04 24.04
C ASP A 540 -35.02 26.12 25.24
N ILE A 541 -34.16 25.12 25.08
CA ILE A 541 -33.73 24.25 26.19
C ILE A 541 -33.07 25.08 27.31
N MET A 542 -32.19 26.03 26.94
CA MET A 542 -31.55 26.94 27.89
C MET A 542 -32.54 27.87 28.59
N ALA A 543 -33.62 28.29 27.91
CA ALA A 543 -34.67 29.10 28.51
C ALA A 543 -35.47 28.30 29.55
N VAL A 544 -35.85 27.06 29.23
CA VAL A 544 -36.56 26.15 30.15
C VAL A 544 -35.72 25.86 31.39
N LEU A 545 -34.41 25.62 31.23
CA LEU A 545 -33.50 25.39 32.35
C LEU A 545 -33.33 26.63 33.25
N ARG A 546 -33.43 27.84 32.70
CA ARG A 546 -33.39 29.09 33.50
C ARG A 546 -34.67 29.36 34.27
N THR A 547 -35.82 28.89 33.79
CA THR A 547 -37.12 29.01 34.46
C THR A 547 -37.41 27.85 35.42
N GLY A 548 -36.40 27.03 35.74
CA GLY A 548 -36.53 25.89 36.65
C GLY A 548 -37.25 26.26 37.96
N PRO A 549 -38.02 25.33 38.53
CA PRO A 549 -38.96 25.62 39.61
C PRO A 549 -38.19 26.16 40.80
N ARG A 550 -38.49 27.41 41.18
CA ARG A 550 -38.20 27.90 42.52
C ARG A 550 -39.01 27.01 43.46
N GLY A 551 -38.31 26.14 44.18
CA GLY A 551 -38.93 25.19 45.08
C GLY A 551 -39.88 25.89 46.05
N GLU A 552 -41.09 25.34 46.16
CA GLU A 552 -41.87 25.38 47.39
C GLU A 552 -41.37 24.31 48.36
#